data_AF-A0A7S3GNY0-F1
#
_entry.id   AF-A0A7S3GNY0-F1
#
_cell.length_a   1.000
_cell.length_b   1.000
_cell.length_c   1.000
_cell.angle_alpha   90.00
_cell.angle_beta   90.00
_cell.angle_gamma   90.00
#
_symmetry.space_group_name_H-M   'P 1'
#
loop_
_entity.id
_entity.type
_entity.pdbx_description
1 polymer ?
#
loop_
_entity_poly.entity_id
_entity_poly.type
_entity_poly.pdbx_seq_one_letter_code
_entity_poly.pdbx_strand_id
1 'polypeptide(L)'
;REEKAFEFFYERMSSSQAKNMLVFSHYPSDYFWAYPNFLAELSNASRHHVEFYGGHRHNVDNTSVTSIAPNSAWLVGGGGGWGCESDGTEQGFLVGEIGLDGTVTTYPALVNYSMCCEA
;
A
#
# COMPACT_ATOMS: atom_id res chain seq x y z
N ARG A 1 -6.59 -19.56 -6.90
CA ARG A 1 -5.87 -19.17 -5.65
C ARG A 1 -6.03 -17.67 -5.39
N GLU A 2 -6.03 -16.84 -6.43
CA GLU A 2 -6.28 -15.39 -6.37
C GLU A 2 -7.74 -15.04 -6.04
N GLU A 3 -8.74 -15.70 -6.63
CA GLU A 3 -10.18 -15.43 -6.37
C GLU A 3 -10.53 -15.53 -4.88
N LYS A 4 -9.98 -16.53 -4.20
CA LYS A 4 -10.22 -16.76 -2.76
C LYS A 4 -9.61 -15.67 -1.86
N ALA A 5 -8.59 -14.96 -2.34
CA ALA A 5 -8.04 -13.83 -1.60
C ALA A 5 -9.03 -12.65 -1.59
N PHE A 6 -9.72 -12.40 -2.69
CA PHE A 6 -10.78 -11.39 -2.76
C PHE A 6 -11.97 -11.77 -1.87
N GLU A 7 -12.41 -13.03 -1.91
CA GLU A 7 -13.47 -13.53 -1.01
C GLU A 7 -13.14 -13.25 0.45
N PHE A 8 -11.92 -13.62 0.89
CA PHE A 8 -11.50 -13.37 2.26
C PHE A 8 -11.35 -11.89 2.60
N PHE A 9 -10.99 -11.04 1.64
CA PHE A 9 -10.97 -9.60 1.84
C PHE A 9 -12.39 -9.08 2.12
N TYR A 10 -13.37 -9.41 1.27
CA TYR A 10 -14.75 -8.96 1.44
C TYR A 10 -15.39 -9.54 2.72
N GLU A 11 -15.09 -10.79 3.06
CA GLU A 11 -15.53 -11.40 4.33
C GLU A 11 -14.98 -10.63 5.54
N ARG A 12 -13.69 -10.25 5.52
CA ARG A 12 -13.08 -9.48 6.61
C ARG A 12 -13.60 -8.06 6.70
N MET A 13 -13.78 -7.38 5.56
CA MET A 13 -14.39 -6.04 5.51
C MET A 13 -15.83 -6.04 6.03
N SER A 14 -16.58 -7.12 5.81
CA SER A 14 -17.97 -7.21 6.25
C SER A 14 -18.14 -7.68 7.70
N SER A 15 -17.28 -8.57 8.20
CA SER A 15 -17.43 -9.20 9.53
C SER A 15 -16.62 -8.53 10.64
N SER A 16 -15.49 -7.89 10.31
CA SER A 16 -14.62 -7.27 11.30
C SER A 16 -15.29 -6.08 11.99
N GLN A 17 -14.95 -5.89 13.27
CA GLN A 17 -15.29 -4.72 14.08
C GLN A 17 -14.07 -3.82 14.34
N ALA A 18 -12.89 -4.17 13.79
CA ALA A 18 -11.68 -3.37 13.97
C ALA A 18 -11.83 -2.01 13.29
N LYS A 19 -11.28 -0.94 13.87
CA LYS A 19 -11.31 0.41 13.25
C LYS A 19 -10.50 0.47 11.95
N ASN A 20 -9.42 -0.30 11.87
CA ASN A 20 -8.49 -0.30 10.74
C ASN A 20 -8.47 -1.66 10.04
N MET A 21 -8.27 -1.64 8.73
CA MET A 21 -7.92 -2.80 7.92
C MET A 21 -6.58 -2.55 7.23
N LEU A 22 -5.58 -3.37 7.55
CA LEU A 22 -4.29 -3.32 6.87
C LEU A 22 -4.29 -4.36 5.75
N VAL A 23 -4.02 -3.93 4.51
CA VAL A 23 -4.04 -4.80 3.33
C VAL A 23 -2.65 -4.85 2.73
N PHE A 24 -2.07 -6.05 2.65
CA PHE A 24 -0.76 -6.26 2.06
C PHE A 24 -0.90 -7.02 0.74
N SER A 25 -0.26 -6.50 -0.30
CA SER A 25 -0.24 -7.09 -1.63
C SER A 25 1.18 -6.97 -2.20
N HIS A 26 1.58 -7.91 -3.05
CA HIS A 26 2.80 -7.73 -3.83
C HIS A 26 2.62 -6.61 -4.87
N TYR A 27 1.47 -6.53 -5.52
CA TYR A 27 1.18 -5.53 -6.54
C TYR A 27 0.54 -4.27 -5.95
N PRO A 28 0.81 -3.08 -6.52
CA PRO A 28 0.19 -1.83 -6.11
C PRO A 28 -1.26 -1.74 -6.58
N SER A 29 -2.01 -0.77 -6.02
CA SER A 29 -3.47 -0.67 -6.27
C SER A 29 -3.81 -0.48 -7.75
N ASP A 30 -2.97 0.18 -8.54
CA ASP A 30 -3.18 0.40 -9.97
C ASP A 30 -3.18 -0.89 -10.81
N TYR A 31 -2.64 -2.00 -10.30
CA TYR A 31 -2.64 -3.29 -10.99
C TYR A 31 -4.00 -3.99 -10.90
N PHE A 32 -4.90 -3.51 -10.05
CA PHE A 32 -6.24 -4.07 -9.87
C PHE A 32 -7.30 -3.38 -10.72
N TRP A 33 -6.93 -2.72 -11.82
CA TRP A 33 -7.85 -2.06 -12.76
C TRP A 33 -8.95 -2.97 -13.30
N ALA A 34 -8.68 -4.28 -13.42
CA ALA A 34 -9.64 -5.29 -13.83
C ALA A 34 -10.61 -5.73 -12.71
N TYR A 35 -10.41 -5.25 -11.48
CA TYR A 35 -11.19 -5.59 -10.28
C TYR A 35 -11.79 -4.34 -9.64
N PRO A 36 -12.71 -3.62 -10.33
CA PRO A 36 -13.25 -2.34 -9.86
C PRO A 36 -13.97 -2.44 -8.52
N ASN A 37 -14.63 -3.56 -8.22
CA ASN A 37 -15.30 -3.78 -6.94
C ASN A 37 -14.30 -3.84 -5.77
N PHE A 38 -13.10 -4.38 -6.01
CA PHE A 38 -12.05 -4.42 -4.99
C PHE A 38 -11.54 -3.02 -4.71
N LEU A 39 -11.24 -2.24 -5.75
CA LEU A 39 -10.83 -0.84 -5.63
C LEU A 39 -11.90 0.02 -4.95
N ALA A 40 -13.18 -0.17 -5.29
CA ALA A 40 -14.28 0.54 -4.67
C ALA A 40 -14.37 0.26 -3.17
N GLU A 41 -14.19 -1.00 -2.76
CA GLU A 41 -14.22 -1.39 -1.34
C GLU A 41 -12.96 -0.94 -0.59
N LEU A 42 -11.79 -0.89 -1.24
CA LEU A 42 -10.59 -0.27 -0.66
C LEU A 42 -10.81 1.23 -0.39
N SER A 43 -11.57 1.94 -1.23
CA SER A 43 -11.91 3.36 -1.03
C SER A 43 -13.06 3.57 -0.04
N ASN A 44 -13.75 2.52 0.39
CA ASN A 44 -14.91 2.60 1.25
C ASN A 44 -14.50 2.82 2.72
N ALA A 45 -14.52 4.06 3.17
CA ALA A 45 -14.20 4.44 4.55
C ALA A 45 -15.42 4.48 5.49
N SER A 46 -16.55 3.88 5.12
CA SER A 46 -17.77 3.93 5.95
C SER A 46 -17.68 3.13 7.25
N ARG A 47 -16.79 2.12 7.29
CA ARG A 47 -16.64 1.20 8.43
C ARG A 47 -15.22 1.11 8.96
N HIS A 48 -14.25 1.08 8.05
CA HIS A 48 -12.85 0.85 8.36
C HIS A 48 -12.00 1.93 7.69
N HIS A 49 -10.95 2.41 8.39
CA HIS A 49 -9.83 3.03 7.70
C HIS A 49 -9.01 1.91 7.04
N VAL A 50 -8.83 1.99 5.72
CA VAL A 50 -8.00 1.04 4.98
C VAL A 50 -6.61 1.63 4.74
N GLU A 51 -5.60 0.86 5.10
CA GLU A 51 -4.20 1.17 4.79
C GLU A 51 -3.67 0.05 3.89
N PHE A 52 -3.48 0.37 2.61
CA PHE A 52 -3.04 -0.58 1.59
C PHE A 52 -1.54 -0.44 1.34
N TYR A 53 -0.81 -1.54 1.38
CA TYR A 53 0.61 -1.62 1.10
C TYR A 53 0.86 -2.58 -0.06
N GLY A 54 1.17 -2.01 -1.23
CA GLY A 54 1.60 -2.73 -2.43
C GLY A 54 3.10 -2.59 -2.67
N GLY A 55 3.71 -3.42 -3.51
CA GLY A 55 5.13 -3.35 -3.85
C GLY A 55 5.36 -3.44 -5.36
N HIS A 56 6.24 -4.36 -5.77
CA HIS A 56 6.57 -4.68 -7.17
C HIS A 56 7.45 -3.67 -7.92
N ARG A 57 7.19 -2.36 -7.81
CA ARG A 57 7.92 -1.30 -8.55
C ARG A 57 9.20 -0.77 -7.88
N HIS A 58 9.64 -1.42 -6.81
CA HIS A 58 10.95 -1.16 -6.18
C HIS A 58 11.24 0.31 -5.77
N ASN A 59 10.22 1.08 -5.39
CA ASN A 59 10.37 2.41 -4.78
C ASN A 59 9.34 2.60 -3.65
N VAL A 60 9.38 3.74 -2.96
CA VAL A 60 8.48 4.09 -1.84
C VAL A 60 7.75 5.39 -2.12
N ASP A 61 6.49 5.31 -2.53
CA ASP A 61 5.66 6.48 -2.81
C ASP A 61 4.16 6.19 -2.63
N ASN A 62 3.31 7.22 -2.67
CA ASN A 62 1.86 7.09 -2.66
C ASN A 62 1.16 7.92 -3.76
N THR A 63 1.91 8.39 -4.75
CA THR A 63 1.43 9.28 -5.82
C THR A 63 1.35 8.59 -7.17
N SER A 64 2.11 7.51 -7.36
CA SER A 64 2.16 6.70 -8.58
C SER A 64 1.16 5.54 -8.59
N VAL A 65 0.39 5.37 -7.50
CA VAL A 65 -0.62 4.32 -7.32
C VAL A 65 -2.03 4.84 -7.60
N THR A 66 -2.98 3.94 -7.84
CA THR A 66 -4.40 4.34 -7.87
C THR A 66 -4.84 4.78 -6.47
N SER A 67 -5.27 6.03 -6.36
CA SER A 67 -5.76 6.60 -5.11
C SER A 67 -7.01 5.86 -4.62
N ILE A 68 -7.03 5.58 -3.32
CA ILE A 68 -8.17 5.00 -2.61
C ILE A 68 -8.75 5.97 -1.56
N ALA A 69 -8.60 7.29 -1.79
CA ALA A 69 -9.06 8.31 -0.86
C ALA A 69 -10.54 8.10 -0.46
N PRO A 70 -10.90 8.31 0.83
CA PRO A 70 -10.08 8.92 1.89
C PRO A 70 -9.12 7.95 2.59
N ASN A 71 -9.12 6.67 2.21
CA ASN A 71 -8.13 5.69 2.67
C ASN A 71 -6.76 5.92 1.99
N SER A 72 -5.73 5.20 2.42
CA SER A 72 -4.35 5.41 1.94
C SER A 72 -3.78 4.16 1.28
N ALA A 73 -3.11 4.35 0.13
CA ALA A 73 -2.39 3.31 -0.58
C ALA A 73 -0.94 3.73 -0.76
N TRP A 74 -0.04 2.85 -0.35
CA TRP A 74 1.40 3.00 -0.50
C TRP A 74 1.95 1.95 -1.44
N LEU A 75 2.92 2.39 -2.22
CA LEU A 75 3.92 1.57 -2.84
C LEU A 75 5.11 1.47 -1.88
N VAL A 76 5.52 0.25 -1.54
CA VAL A 76 6.60 -0.05 -0.60
C VAL A 76 7.54 -1.08 -1.24
N GLY A 77 8.78 -0.68 -1.54
CA GLY A 77 9.70 -1.60 -2.20
C GLY A 77 11.13 -1.14 -2.50
N GLY A 78 11.54 0.07 -2.14
CA GLY A 78 12.83 0.66 -2.55
C GLY A 78 14.08 0.26 -1.74
N GLY A 79 14.09 -0.87 -1.05
CA GLY A 79 15.21 -1.28 -0.19
C GLY A 79 15.97 -2.54 -0.65
N GLY A 80 15.50 -3.20 -1.71
CA GLY A 80 15.91 -4.55 -2.10
C GLY A 80 17.12 -4.66 -3.05
N GLY A 81 17.78 -3.55 -3.38
CA GLY A 81 18.97 -3.55 -4.26
C GLY A 81 18.69 -3.62 -5.77
N TRP A 82 17.42 -3.59 -6.20
CA TRP A 82 17.00 -3.55 -7.61
C TRP A 82 16.32 -2.22 -8.03
N GLY A 83 16.14 -1.26 -7.12
CA GLY A 83 15.39 -0.01 -7.36
C GLY A 83 16.17 1.12 -8.05
N CYS A 84 17.21 0.80 -8.82
CA CYS A 84 18.01 1.78 -9.55
C CYS A 84 17.48 2.04 -10.97
N GLU A 85 16.17 1.85 -11.13
CA GLU A 85 15.46 2.05 -12.38
C GLU A 85 15.29 3.57 -12.63
N SER A 86 15.07 3.97 -13.88
CA SER A 86 14.91 5.40 -14.22
C SER A 86 13.65 6.03 -13.63
N ASP A 87 12.70 5.19 -13.21
CA ASP A 87 11.47 5.49 -12.50
C ASP A 87 11.58 5.04 -11.03
N GLY A 88 11.12 5.90 -10.11
CA GLY A 88 11.08 5.57 -8.66
C GLY A 88 12.40 5.83 -7.92
N THR A 89 12.83 7.09 -7.85
CA THR A 89 14.06 7.48 -7.12
C THR A 89 13.91 7.46 -5.60
N GLU A 90 12.69 7.33 -5.08
CA GLU A 90 12.38 7.21 -3.66
C GLU A 90 12.74 5.82 -3.12
N GLN A 91 14.03 5.61 -2.85
CA GLN A 91 14.54 4.38 -2.25
C GLN A 91 14.42 4.44 -0.72
N GLY A 92 14.13 3.31 -0.07
CA GLY A 92 13.96 3.24 1.37
C GLY A 92 12.87 2.26 1.82
N PHE A 93 12.21 2.60 2.93
CA PHE A 93 11.10 1.83 3.50
C PHE A 93 10.02 2.75 4.07
N LEU A 94 8.84 2.19 4.33
CA LEU A 94 7.74 2.91 4.95
C LEU A 94 7.66 2.55 6.44
N VAL A 95 7.48 3.56 7.29
CA VAL A 95 7.18 3.38 8.71
C VAL A 95 5.71 3.64 8.94
N GLY A 96 5.05 2.73 9.67
CA GLY A 96 3.66 2.87 10.09
C GLY A 96 3.55 2.83 11.62
N GLU A 97 2.86 3.82 12.18
CA GLU A 97 2.55 3.93 13.60
C GLU A 97 1.04 3.79 13.80
N ILE A 98 0.63 2.96 14.75
CA ILE A 98 -0.78 2.75 15.11
C ILE A 98 -0.96 3.20 16.54
N GLY A 99 -1.70 4.30 16.72
CA GLY A 99 -2.06 4.82 18.03
C GLY A 99 -3.01 3.89 18.78
N LEU A 100 -3.08 4.05 20.10
CA LEU A 100 -4.01 3.29 20.95
C LEU A 100 -5.50 3.57 20.62
N ASP A 101 -5.77 4.74 20.04
CA ASP A 101 -7.07 5.15 19.52
C ASP A 101 -7.36 4.60 18.10
N GLY A 102 -6.43 3.81 17.56
CA GLY A 102 -6.47 3.27 16.21
C GLY A 102 -6.17 4.30 15.12
N THR A 103 -5.65 5.48 15.43
CA THR A 103 -5.16 6.39 14.39
C THR A 103 -3.92 5.78 13.72
N VAL A 104 -3.90 5.76 12.39
CA VAL A 104 -2.76 5.29 11.59
C VAL A 104 -2.00 6.49 11.07
N THR A 105 -0.68 6.51 11.26
CA THR A 105 0.21 7.50 10.66
C THR A 105 1.34 6.78 9.94
N THR A 106 1.58 7.16 8.69
CA THR A 106 2.61 6.55 7.85
C THR A 106 3.54 7.63 7.32
N TYR A 107 4.84 7.34 7.28
CA TYR A 107 5.83 8.23 6.67
C TYR A 107 6.97 7.45 6.03
N PRO A 108 7.50 7.89 4.88
CA PRO A 108 8.60 7.23 4.22
C PRO A 108 9.92 7.57 4.94
N ALA A 109 10.75 6.54 5.15
CA ALA A 109 12.14 6.67 5.57
C ALA A 109 13.02 6.41 4.33
N LEU A 110 13.37 7.49 3.65
CA LEU A 110 14.09 7.44 2.37
C LEU A 110 15.60 7.51 2.58
N VAL A 111 16.33 6.84 1.69
CA VAL A 111 17.79 6.90 1.58
C VAL A 111 18.17 7.71 0.34
N ASN A 112 19.39 8.24 0.34
CA ASN A 112 19.88 8.97 -0.82
C ASN A 112 20.08 7.99 -1.99
N TYR A 113 19.33 8.20 -3.08
CA TYR A 113 19.37 7.40 -4.29
C TYR A 113 20.79 7.17 -4.81
N SER A 114 21.64 8.22 -4.85
CA SER A 114 23.01 8.08 -5.37
C SER A 114 23.89 7.18 -4.51
N MET A 115 23.64 7.10 -3.20
CA MET A 115 24.36 6.15 -2.33
C MET A 115 23.97 4.70 -2.59
N CYS A 116 22.78 4.45 -3.13
CA CYS A 116 22.28 3.10 -3.41
C CYS A 116 22.54 2.65 -4.85
N CYS A 117 22.55 3.59 -5.80
CA CYS A 117 22.38 3.30 -7.23
C CYS A 117 23.47 3.84 -8.15
N GLU A 118 24.38 4.67 -7.65
CA GLU A 118 25.56 5.10 -8.39
C GLU A 118 26.79 4.37 -7.84
N ALA A 119 27.16 3.25 -8.48
CA ALA A 119 28.43 2.54 -8.30
C ALA A 119 29.14 2.37 -9.65
#